data_AF-A0A256FCZ1-F1
#
_entry.id   AF-A0A256FCZ1-F1
#
_cell.length_a   1.000
_cell.length_b   1.000
_cell.length_c   1.000
_cell.angle_alpha   90.00
_cell.angle_beta   90.00
_cell.angle_gamma   90.00
#
_symmetry.space_group_name_H-M   'P 1'
#
loop_
_entity.id
_entity.type
_entity.pdbx_description
1 polymer ?
#
loop_
_entity_poly.entity_id
_entity_poly.type
_entity_poly.pdbx_seq_one_letter_code
_entity_poly.pdbx_strand_id
1 'polypeptide(L)'
;MLFVILTFILGSGVLVQGLKLIIGRARPRHLIEFGGTAHFTPAWQLAGVCRHSCSFPSGESSVAAVMLSLLVLVPPRFRVPSAIVLVPLLALISLNRVFMGAHFLSDVVIAWTLVLGLMLWLWPRLMLNADTIDNWVRLKGKGLRKKFSIAN
;
A
#
# COMPACT_ATOMS: atom_id res chain seq x y z
N MET A 1 -14.65 7.87 -1.61
CA MET A 1 -13.27 8.39 -1.82
C MET A 1 -12.40 8.33 -0.57
N LEU A 2 -12.95 8.65 0.62
CA LEU A 2 -12.20 8.57 1.89
C LEU A 2 -11.51 7.22 2.12
N PHE A 3 -12.19 6.10 1.81
CA PHE A 3 -11.63 4.75 1.90
C PHE A 3 -10.32 4.59 1.13
N VAL A 4 -10.26 5.07 -0.12
CA VAL A 4 -9.08 4.98 -0.99
C VAL A 4 -7.92 5.80 -0.41
N ILE A 5 -8.20 7.03 0.04
CA ILE A 5 -7.20 7.92 0.63
C ILE A 5 -6.63 7.31 1.92
N LEU A 6 -7.48 6.82 2.82
CA LEU A 6 -7.05 6.18 4.05
C LEU A 6 -6.22 4.93 3.77
N THR A 7 -6.65 4.10 2.81
CA THR A 7 -5.91 2.89 2.44
C THR A 7 -4.54 3.22 1.86
N PHE A 8 -4.42 4.28 1.07
CA PHE A 8 -3.14 4.73 0.54
C PHE A 8 -2.20 5.25 1.64
N ILE A 9 -2.70 6.15 2.48
CA ILE A 9 -1.91 6.76 3.57
C ILE A 9 -1.49 5.69 4.57
N LEU A 10 -2.43 4.89 5.08
CA LEU A 10 -2.13 3.89 6.11
C LEU A 10 -1.39 2.68 5.54
N GLY A 11 -1.73 2.22 4.34
CA GLY A 11 -1.11 1.06 3.69
C GLY A 11 0.32 1.35 3.20
N SER A 12 0.46 2.22 2.20
CA SER A 12 1.77 2.51 1.61
C SER A 12 2.57 3.51 2.47
N GLY A 13 1.91 4.57 2.94
CA GLY A 13 2.56 5.68 3.64
C GLY A 13 3.01 5.34 5.07
N VAL A 14 2.23 4.58 5.84
CA VAL A 14 2.55 4.27 7.24
C VAL A 14 3.09 2.86 7.39
N LEU A 15 2.33 1.83 6.98
CA LEU A 15 2.74 0.44 7.19
C LEU A 15 4.02 0.11 6.42
N VAL A 16 4.02 0.33 5.11
CA VAL A 16 5.13 -0.10 4.26
C VAL A 16 6.37 0.76 4.47
N GLN A 17 6.22 2.08 4.51
CA GLN A 17 7.34 2.97 4.81
C GLN A 17 7.86 2.81 6.25
N GLY A 18 6.99 2.60 7.24
CA GLY A 18 7.39 2.34 8.62
C GLY A 18 8.21 1.06 8.75
N LEU A 19 7.75 -0.04 8.14
CA LEU A 19 8.48 -1.30 8.11
C LEU A 19 9.85 -1.15 7.41
N LYS A 20 9.92 -0.31 6.38
CA LYS A 20 11.18 -0.05 5.67
C LYS A 20 12.22 0.64 6.53
N LEU A 21 11.80 1.53 7.43
CA LEU A 21 12.67 2.21 8.39
C LEU A 21 13.18 1.26 9.48
N ILE A 22 12.37 0.27 9.87
CA ILE A 22 12.69 -0.62 10.99
C ILE A 22 13.59 -1.79 10.55
N ILE A 23 13.35 -2.37 9.37
CA ILE A 23 13.93 -3.68 9.03
C ILE A 23 15.30 -3.55 8.33
N GLY A 24 15.48 -2.56 7.45
CA GLY A 24 16.78 -2.30 6.83
C GLY A 24 17.37 -3.51 6.06
N ARG A 25 16.55 -4.27 5.33
CA ARG A 25 16.97 -5.45 4.56
C ARG A 25 17.71 -5.06 3.27
N ALA A 26 18.78 -5.78 2.92
CA ALA A 26 19.51 -5.62 1.66
C ALA A 26 18.74 -6.20 0.46
N ARG A 27 18.92 -5.63 -0.75
CA ARG A 27 18.27 -6.13 -1.99
C ARG A 27 18.95 -7.40 -2.50
N PRO A 28 18.23 -8.27 -3.23
CA PRO A 28 18.80 -9.50 -3.80
C PRO A 28 20.07 -9.25 -4.63
N ARG A 29 20.08 -8.21 -5.45
CA ARG A 29 21.26 -7.81 -6.26
C ARG A 29 22.51 -7.41 -5.46
N HIS A 30 22.38 -7.19 -4.15
CA HIS A 30 23.52 -6.84 -3.27
C HIS A 30 24.01 -8.05 -2.47
N LEU A 31 23.41 -9.22 -2.65
CA LEU A 31 23.85 -10.43 -1.99
C LEU A 31 25.17 -10.93 -2.58
N ILE A 32 26.00 -11.55 -1.74
CA ILE A 32 27.26 -12.20 -2.14
C ILE A 32 27.03 -13.25 -3.23
N GLU A 33 25.91 -13.99 -3.18
CA GLU A 33 25.54 -14.99 -4.19
C GLU A 33 25.31 -14.39 -5.59
N PHE A 34 25.03 -13.09 -5.69
CA PHE A 34 24.82 -12.37 -6.94
C PHE A 34 25.94 -11.37 -7.25
N GLY A 35 27.11 -11.50 -6.60
CA GLY A 35 28.27 -10.63 -6.82
C GLY A 35 28.29 -9.35 -5.97
N GLY A 36 27.45 -9.26 -4.93
CA GLY A 36 27.45 -8.18 -3.95
C GLY A 36 28.28 -8.48 -2.69
N THR A 37 28.07 -7.69 -1.64
CA THR A 37 28.82 -7.80 -0.36
C THR A 37 27.94 -8.10 0.85
N ALA A 38 26.62 -8.21 0.68
CA ALA A 38 25.68 -8.45 1.76
C ALA A 38 25.31 -9.93 1.91
N HIS A 39 25.06 -10.38 3.13
CA HIS A 39 24.55 -11.72 3.41
C HIS A 39 23.03 -11.79 3.26
N PHE A 40 22.52 -12.96 2.87
CA PHE A 40 21.09 -13.23 2.83
C PHE A 40 20.48 -13.06 4.23
N THR A 41 19.41 -12.28 4.30
CA THR A 41 18.62 -12.10 5.53
C THR A 41 17.18 -12.49 5.22
N PRO A 42 16.56 -13.41 6.00
CA PRO A 42 15.15 -13.78 5.83
C PRO A 42 14.20 -12.60 6.09
N ALA A 43 12.97 -12.70 5.57
CA ALA A 43 11.92 -11.72 5.84
C ALA A 43 11.61 -11.68 7.35
N TRP A 44 11.29 -10.48 7.88
CA TRP A 44 11.05 -10.22 9.31
C TRP A 44 12.25 -10.22 10.25
N GLN A 45 13.46 -10.52 9.78
CA GLN A 45 14.65 -10.37 10.60
C GLN A 45 15.17 -8.92 10.50
N LEU A 46 15.36 -8.26 11.65
CA LEU A 46 16.00 -6.95 11.71
C LEU A 46 17.46 -7.13 11.27
N ALA A 47 17.76 -6.69 10.06
CA ALA A 47 19.10 -6.80 9.51
C ALA A 47 19.95 -5.59 9.93
N GLY A 48 19.35 -4.38 9.98
CA GLY A 48 20.06 -3.14 10.34
C GLY A 48 21.22 -2.77 9.40
N VAL A 49 21.47 -3.57 8.36
CA VAL A 49 22.63 -3.46 7.44
C VAL A 49 22.41 -2.36 6.40
N CYS A 50 21.17 -2.01 6.08
CA CYS A 50 20.85 -1.04 5.06
C CYS A 50 20.46 0.32 5.65
N ARG A 51 21.23 1.37 5.31
CA ARG A 51 20.95 2.77 5.68
C ARG A 51 20.17 3.56 4.60
N HIS A 52 20.21 3.12 3.33
CA HIS A 52 19.49 3.76 2.22
C HIS A 52 19.00 2.74 1.18
N SER A 53 17.80 2.96 0.61
CA SER A 53 17.23 2.16 -0.50
C SER A 53 16.93 0.68 -0.23
N CYS A 54 16.51 0.35 0.99
CA CYS A 54 16.29 -1.02 1.46
C CYS A 54 15.16 -1.76 0.71
N SER A 55 15.27 -3.09 0.64
CA SER A 55 14.41 -3.98 -0.16
C SER A 55 13.06 -4.28 0.49
N PHE A 56 12.98 -4.19 1.81
CA PHE A 56 11.83 -4.68 2.56
C PHE A 56 11.04 -3.55 3.21
N PRO A 57 9.70 -3.45 3.04
CA PRO A 57 8.86 -4.09 2.01
C PRO A 57 8.89 -3.32 0.67
N SER A 58 8.38 -3.94 -0.40
CA SER A 58 8.27 -3.30 -1.72
C SER A 58 7.21 -2.20 -1.74
N GLY A 59 7.66 -0.94 -1.84
CA GLY A 59 6.79 0.22 -1.96
C GLY A 59 5.90 0.16 -3.20
N GLU A 60 6.45 -0.24 -4.35
CA GLU A 60 5.71 -0.33 -5.62
C GLU A 60 4.65 -1.44 -5.58
N SER A 61 4.97 -2.58 -4.96
CA SER A 61 3.98 -3.66 -4.79
C SER A 61 2.87 -3.26 -3.82
N SER A 62 3.18 -2.47 -2.78
CA SER A 62 2.15 -1.94 -1.90
C SER A 62 1.23 -0.94 -2.60
N VAL A 63 1.75 -0.08 -3.48
CA VAL A 63 0.94 0.84 -4.28
C VAL A 63 0.07 0.05 -5.27
N ALA A 64 0.63 -0.99 -5.91
CA ALA A 64 -0.14 -1.89 -6.75
C ALA A 64 -1.30 -2.55 -5.98
N ALA A 65 -1.07 -3.00 -4.74
CA ALA A 65 -2.14 -3.51 -3.90
C ALA A 65 -3.16 -2.41 -3.52
N VAL A 66 -2.72 -1.19 -3.20
CA VAL A 66 -3.63 -0.07 -2.88
C VAL A 66 -4.52 0.28 -4.07
N MET A 67 -4.05 0.16 -5.32
CA MET A 67 -4.86 0.41 -6.52
C MET A 67 -6.12 -0.46 -6.57
N LEU A 68 -6.13 -1.64 -5.93
CA LEU A 68 -7.35 -2.46 -5.82
C LEU A 68 -8.48 -1.76 -5.05
N SER A 69 -8.18 -0.80 -4.15
CA SER A 69 -9.22 -0.02 -3.47
C SER A 69 -10.06 0.83 -4.43
N LEU A 70 -9.55 1.13 -5.63
CA LEU A 70 -10.30 1.85 -6.66
C LEU A 70 -11.48 1.04 -7.20
N LEU A 71 -11.50 -0.28 -7.02
CA LEU A 71 -12.66 -1.12 -7.36
C LEU A 71 -13.94 -0.68 -6.65
N VAL A 72 -13.84 0.02 -5.52
CA VAL A 72 -15.00 0.59 -4.81
C VAL A 72 -15.71 1.65 -5.66
N LEU A 73 -14.98 2.38 -6.51
CA LEU A 73 -15.51 3.39 -7.42
C LEU A 73 -16.18 2.77 -8.65
N VAL A 74 -15.90 1.51 -8.96
CA VAL A 74 -16.50 0.80 -10.09
C VAL A 74 -17.96 0.46 -9.76
N PRO A 75 -18.91 0.64 -10.71
CA PRO A 75 -20.30 0.25 -10.51
C PRO A 75 -20.45 -1.22 -10.11
N PRO A 76 -21.38 -1.59 -9.22
CA PRO A 76 -21.51 -2.95 -8.68
C PRO A 76 -21.53 -4.05 -9.75
N ARG A 77 -22.21 -3.78 -10.88
CA ARG A 77 -22.32 -4.70 -12.03
C ARG A 77 -20.98 -5.07 -12.68
N PHE A 78 -19.96 -4.20 -12.57
CA PHE A 78 -18.65 -4.41 -13.21
C PHE A 78 -17.53 -4.69 -12.21
N ARG A 79 -17.79 -4.65 -10.90
CA ARG A 79 -16.76 -4.84 -9.87
C ARG A 79 -16.04 -6.17 -9.99
N VAL A 80 -16.77 -7.26 -10.16
CA VAL A 80 -16.18 -8.61 -10.24
C VAL A 80 -15.37 -8.78 -11.54
N PRO A 81 -15.91 -8.47 -12.74
CA PRO A 81 -15.11 -8.49 -13.97
C PRO A 81 -13.86 -7.61 -13.89
N SER A 82 -13.98 -6.38 -13.39
CA SER A 82 -12.84 -5.48 -13.24
C SER A 82 -11.81 -6.02 -12.25
N ALA A 83 -12.22 -6.66 -11.16
CA ALA A 83 -11.30 -7.27 -10.20
C ALA A 83 -10.55 -8.46 -10.81
N ILE A 84 -11.24 -9.31 -11.58
CA ILE A 84 -10.64 -10.45 -12.27
C ILE A 84 -9.54 -10.00 -13.24
N VAL A 85 -9.67 -8.83 -13.86
CA VAL A 85 -8.64 -8.26 -14.74
C VAL A 85 -7.55 -7.52 -13.97
N LEU A 86 -7.92 -6.69 -13.00
CA LEU A 86 -6.98 -5.82 -12.28
C LEU A 86 -6.05 -6.60 -11.35
N VAL A 87 -6.55 -7.61 -10.64
CA VAL A 87 -5.74 -8.41 -9.70
C VAL A 87 -4.54 -9.07 -10.40
N PRO A 88 -4.71 -9.87 -11.47
CA PRO A 88 -3.56 -10.49 -12.14
C PRO A 88 -2.65 -9.46 -12.79
N LEU A 89 -3.18 -8.36 -13.34
CA LEU A 89 -2.36 -7.31 -13.94
C LEU A 89 -1.45 -6.63 -12.90
N LEU A 90 -2.00 -6.27 -11.74
CA LEU A 90 -1.25 -5.66 -10.64
C LEU A 90 -0.26 -6.65 -10.00
N ALA A 91 -0.62 -7.93 -9.95
CA ALA A 91 0.28 -9.00 -9.51
C ALA A 91 1.46 -9.15 -10.48
N LEU A 92 1.22 -9.14 -11.80
CA LEU A 92 2.27 -9.20 -12.82
C LEU A 92 3.23 -8.00 -12.73
N ILE A 93 2.71 -6.78 -12.53
CA ILE A 93 3.54 -5.59 -12.30
C ILE A 93 4.44 -5.78 -11.08
N SER A 94 3.89 -6.34 -10.00
CA SER A 94 4.64 -6.60 -8.77
C SER A 94 5.70 -7.69 -8.97
N LEU A 95 5.37 -8.76 -9.69
CA LEU A 95 6.27 -9.88 -10.00
C LEU A 95 7.42 -9.46 -10.91
N ASN A 96 7.20 -8.53 -11.85
CA ASN A 96 8.28 -8.01 -12.70
C ASN A 96 9.46 -7.45 -11.88
N ARG A 97 9.19 -6.88 -10.70
CA ARG A 97 10.21 -6.36 -9.79
C ARG A 97 11.00 -7.45 -9.06
N VAL A 98 10.40 -8.64 -8.91
CA VAL A 98 11.08 -9.85 -8.43
C VAL A 98 12.01 -10.38 -9.50
N PHE A 99 11.54 -10.48 -10.75
CA PHE A 99 12.36 -10.91 -11.89
C PHE A 99 13.57 -9.99 -12.13
N MET A 100 13.42 -8.69 -11.91
CA MET A 100 14.52 -7.73 -11.97
C MET A 100 15.52 -7.82 -10.80
N GLY A 101 15.31 -8.72 -9.84
CA GLY A 101 16.18 -8.87 -8.66
C GLY A 101 16.14 -7.66 -7.71
N ALA A 102 15.12 -6.80 -7.82
CA ALA A 102 14.98 -5.61 -7.00
C ALA A 102 14.40 -5.94 -5.61
N HIS A 103 13.52 -6.94 -5.54
CA HIS A 103 12.80 -7.38 -4.34
C HIS A 103 12.69 -8.90 -4.29
N PHE A 104 12.61 -9.49 -3.09
CA PHE A 104 12.27 -10.90 -2.96
C PHE A 104 10.77 -11.11 -3.19
N LEU A 105 10.38 -12.31 -3.63
CA LEU A 105 8.97 -12.69 -3.74
C LEU A 105 8.22 -12.51 -2.40
N SER A 106 8.89 -12.82 -1.29
CA SER A 106 8.33 -12.60 0.05
C SER A 106 8.00 -11.14 0.34
N ASP A 107 8.79 -10.18 -0.16
CA ASP A 107 8.55 -8.75 0.03
C ASP A 107 7.26 -8.32 -0.68
N VAL A 108 6.99 -8.90 -1.84
CA VAL A 108 5.78 -8.66 -2.65
C VAL A 108 4.56 -9.26 -1.98
N VAL A 109 4.64 -10.53 -1.58
CA VAL A 109 3.53 -11.24 -0.92
C VAL A 109 3.16 -10.54 0.39
N ILE A 110 4.14 -10.21 1.24
CA ILE A 110 3.89 -9.54 2.52
C ILE A 110 3.29 -8.15 2.30
N ALA A 111 3.78 -7.37 1.34
CA ALA A 111 3.20 -6.06 1.02
C ALA A 111 1.72 -6.17 0.59
N TRP A 112 1.39 -7.15 -0.26
CA TRP A 112 0.02 -7.41 -0.67
C TRP A 112 -0.86 -7.86 0.50
N THR A 113 -0.39 -8.80 1.31
CA THR A 113 -1.15 -9.29 2.47
C THR A 113 -1.43 -8.19 3.49
N LEU A 114 -0.45 -7.32 3.78
CA LEU A 114 -0.62 -6.20 4.71
C LEU A 114 -1.67 -5.21 4.20
N VAL A 115 -1.58 -4.83 2.93
CA VAL A 115 -2.50 -3.85 2.33
C VAL A 115 -3.91 -4.44 2.20
N LEU A 116 -4.06 -5.69 1.75
CA LEU A 116 -5.35 -6.35 1.67
C LEU A 116 -5.98 -6.59 3.06
N GLY A 117 -5.18 -7.00 4.05
CA GLY A 117 -5.64 -7.13 5.43
C GLY A 117 -6.12 -5.80 6.00
N LEU A 118 -5.39 -4.70 5.73
CA LEU A 118 -5.82 -3.35 6.09
C LEU A 118 -7.14 -2.97 5.40
N MET A 119 -7.30 -3.26 4.10
CA MET A 119 -8.55 -3.00 3.38
C MET A 119 -9.73 -3.74 3.98
N LEU A 120 -9.58 -5.04 4.24
CA LEU A 120 -10.62 -5.90 4.83
C LEU A 120 -11.01 -5.42 6.24
N TRP A 121 -10.06 -4.88 7.00
CA TRP A 121 -10.31 -4.32 8.32
C TRP A 121 -10.93 -2.92 8.29
N LEU A 122 -10.49 -2.06 7.37
CA LEU A 122 -11.02 -0.70 7.20
C LEU A 122 -12.44 -0.69 6.64
N TRP A 123 -12.73 -1.57 5.69
CA TRP A 123 -14.00 -1.60 4.96
C TRP A 123 -15.25 -1.64 5.87
N PRO A 124 -15.40 -2.63 6.78
CA PRO A 124 -16.58 -2.69 7.65
C PRO A 124 -16.65 -1.51 8.62
N ARG A 125 -15.51 -1.03 9.13
CA ARG A 125 -15.47 0.12 10.05
C ARG A 125 -15.90 1.42 9.39
N LEU A 126 -15.53 1.61 8.12
CA LEU A 126 -15.96 2.76 7.34
C LEU A 126 -17.43 2.65 6.96
N MET A 127 -17.90 1.47 6.54
CA MET A 127 -19.29 1.26 6.15
C MET A 127 -20.26 1.45 7.32
N LEU A 128 -19.91 0.98 8.52
CA LEU A 128 -20.74 1.14 9.72
C LEU A 128 -20.84 2.60 10.20
N ASN A 129 -19.86 3.44 9.88
CA ASN A 129 -19.82 4.84 10.29
C ASN A 129 -19.98 5.80 9.10
N ALA A 130 -20.37 5.31 7.93
CA ALA A 130 -20.37 6.08 6.68
C ALA A 130 -21.23 7.34 6.81
N ASP A 131 -22.44 7.22 7.36
CA ASP A 131 -23.38 8.33 7.50
C ASP A 131 -22.86 9.41 8.47
N THR A 132 -22.26 9.00 9.59
CA THR A 132 -21.67 9.92 10.58
C THR A 132 -20.48 10.68 9.98
N ILE A 133 -19.63 9.96 9.23
CA ILE A 133 -18.46 10.53 8.59
C ILE A 133 -18.86 11.50 7.48
N ASP A 134 -19.80 11.12 6.61
CA ASP A 134 -20.28 11.98 5.53
C ASP A 134 -20.95 13.25 6.08
N ASN A 135 -21.75 13.12 7.15
CA ASN A 135 -22.34 14.27 7.83
C ASN A 135 -21.27 15.19 8.43
N TRP A 136 -20.26 14.65 9.12
CA TRP A 136 -19.18 15.45 9.70
C TRP A 136 -18.34 16.16 8.62
N VAL A 137 -17.94 15.47 7.56
CA VAL A 137 -17.18 16.04 6.43
C VAL A 137 -17.99 17.15 5.76
N ARG A 138 -19.29 16.94 5.54
CA ARG A 138 -20.18 17.93 4.93
C ARG A 138 -20.36 19.17 5.81
N LEU A 139 -20.50 19.02 7.12
CA LEU A 139 -20.61 20.14 8.06
C LEU A 139 -19.32 20.96 8.12
N LYS A 140 -18.17 20.30 8.22
CA LYS A 140 -16.86 20.96 8.25
C LYS A 140 -16.52 21.65 6.93
N GLY A 141 -16.89 21.04 5.80
CA GLY A 141 -16.76 21.62 4.46
C GLY A 141 -17.61 22.88 4.26
N LYS A 142 -18.85 22.90 4.75
CA LYS A 142 -19.69 24.11 4.75
C LYS A 142 -19.07 25.23 5.60
N GLY A 143 -18.51 24.91 6.76
CA GLY A 143 -17.83 25.89 7.63
C GLY A 143 -16.61 26.53 6.97
N LEU A 144 -15.78 25.74 6.30
CA LEU A 144 -14.60 26.22 5.55
C LEU A 144 -15.00 27.10 4.35
N ARG A 145 -16.01 26.68 3.58
CA ARG A 145 -16.51 27.46 2.44
C ARG A 145 -17.07 28.81 2.88
N LYS A 146 -17.79 28.83 4.00
CA LYS A 146 -18.31 30.07 4.59
C LYS A 146 -17.19 30.99 5.08
N LYS A 147 -16.13 30.44 5.68
CA LYS A 147 -14.96 31.20 6.14
C LYS A 147 -14.17 31.82 4.97
N PHE A 148 -14.02 31.10 3.86
CA PHE A 148 -13.37 31.61 2.65
C PHE A 148 -14.21 32.65 1.89
N SER A 149 -15.55 32.52 1.92
CA SER A 149 -16.45 33.50 1.30
C SER A 149 -16.57 34.82 2.07
N ILE A 150 -16.10 34.88 3.32
CA ILE A 150 -16.09 36.11 4.15
C ILE A 150 -14.70 36.77 4.13
N ALA A 151 -13.67 36.06 3.63
CA ALA A 151 -12.30 36.55 3.54
C ALA A 151 -11.93 37.11 2.15
N ASN A 152 -12.86 37.08 1.19
CA ASN A 152 -12.81 37.73 -0.12
C ASN A 152 -13.89 38.82 -0.17
#